data_AF-A0A7Z9WSJ8-F1
#
_entry.id   AF-A0A7Z9WSJ8-F1
#
_cell.length_a   1.000
_cell.length_b   1.000
_cell.length_c   1.000
_cell.angle_alpha   90.00
_cell.angle_beta   90.00
_cell.angle_gamma   90.00
#
_symmetry.space_group_name_H-M   'P 1'
#
loop_
_entity.id
_entity.type
_entity.pdbx_description
1 polymer ?
#
loop_
_entity_poly.entity_id
_entity_poly.type
_entity_poly.pdbx_seq_one_letter_code
_entity_poly.pdbx_strand_id
1 'polypeptide(L)' 'MPKVEIELKLEQLAQALNALSPGELETLELLLNPELTEELRRRRKEAREELAQGEALSEDELFASE' A
#
# COMPACT_ATOMS: atom_id res chain seq x y z
N MET A 1 -2.87 3.93 -14.57
CA MET A 1 -1.47 4.22 -14.23
C MET A 1 -0.59 3.58 -15.29
N PRO A 2 0.41 4.29 -15.84
CA PRO A 2 1.38 3.66 -16.72
C PRO A 2 2.11 2.57 -15.96
N LYS A 3 2.30 1.40 -16.56
CA LYS A 3 3.16 0.35 -16.00
C LYS A 3 4.59 0.86 -16.09
N VAL A 4 5.24 1.06 -14.95
CA VAL A 4 6.68 1.31 -14.90
C VAL A 4 7.34 -0.06 -14.82
N GLU A 5 7.99 -0.46 -15.90
CA GLU A 5 8.85 -1.65 -15.89
C GLU A 5 10.20 -1.26 -15.32
N ILE A 6 10.59 -1.89 -14.21
CA ILE A 6 11.88 -1.69 -13.57
C ILE A 6 12.69 -2.96 -13.81
N GLU A 7 13.77 -2.85 -14.58
CA GLU A 7 14.76 -3.92 -14.68
C GLU A 7 15.69 -3.86 -13.48
N LEU A 8 15.59 -4.85 -12.58
CA LEU A 8 16.50 -5.02 -11.45
C LEU A 8 17.30 -6.30 -11.65
N LYS A 9 18.61 -6.21 -11.42
CA LYS A 9 19.45 -7.40 -11.28
C LYS A 9 19.16 -8.07 -9.94
N LEU A 10 19.38 -9.39 -9.86
CA LEU A 10 19.17 -10.16 -8.63
C LEU A 10 19.99 -9.61 -7.46
N GLU A 11 21.20 -9.14 -7.71
CA GLU A 11 22.06 -8.54 -6.69
C GLU A 11 21.48 -7.26 -6.12
N GLN A 12 20.81 -6.46 -6.95
CA GLN A 12 20.16 -5.22 -6.52
C GLN A 12 18.91 -5.53 -5.69
N LEU A 13 18.15 -6.55 -6.06
CA LEU A 13 17.01 -7.02 -5.28
C LEU A 13 17.46 -7.54 -3.90
N ALA A 14 18.52 -8.35 -3.87
CA ALA A 14 19.07 -8.86 -2.61
C ALA A 14 19.58 -7.73 -1.70
N GLN A 15 20.25 -6.71 -2.26
CA GLN A 15 20.67 -5.53 -1.52
C GLN A 15 19.48 -4.75 -0.95
N ALA A 16 18.42 -4.56 -1.75
CA ALA A 16 17.22 -3.87 -1.30
C ALA A 16 16.53 -4.62 -0.15
N LEU A 17 16.38 -5.94 -0.25
CA LEU A 17 15.79 -6.76 0.81
C LEU A 17 16.63 -6.73 2.09
N ASN A 18 17.97 -6.77 1.98
CA ASN A 18 18.86 -6.70 3.14
C ASN A 18 18.90 -5.33 3.82
N ALA A 19 18.48 -4.27 3.13
CA ALA A 19 18.41 -2.92 3.68
C ALA A 19 17.11 -2.68 4.48
N LEU A 20 16.12 -3.58 4.37
CA LEU A 20 14.87 -3.48 5.12
C LEU A 20 15.09 -3.81 6.59
N SER A 21 14.46 -3.03 7.45
CA SER A 21 14.29 -3.41 8.86
C SER A 21 13.37 -4.63 8.97
N PRO A 22 13.39 -5.35 10.11
CA PRO A 22 12.50 -6.50 10.32
C PRO A 22 11.01 -6.18 10.13
N GLY A 23 10.56 -5.00 10.59
CA GLY A 23 9.16 -4.59 10.43
C GLY A 23 8.79 -4.20 9.00
N GLU A 24 9.73 -3.63 8.24
CA GLU A 24 9.52 -3.37 6.81
C GLU A 24 9.48 -4.68 6.00
N LEU A 25 10.28 -5.68 6.38
CA LEU A 25 10.26 -6.99 5.76
C LEU A 25 8.92 -7.71 6.02
N GLU A 26 8.43 -7.70 7.26
CA GLU A 26 7.10 -8.23 7.61
C GLU A 26 5.98 -7.51 6.83
N THR A 27 6.09 -6.18 6.72
CA THR A 27 5.17 -5.38 5.90
C THR A 27 5.22 -5.80 4.44
N LEU A 28 6.40 -6.05 3.88
CA LEU A 28 6.57 -6.52 2.50
C LEU A 28 5.94 -7.91 2.32
N GLU A 29 6.14 -8.84 3.26
CA GLU A 29 5.52 -10.16 3.22
C GLU A 29 3.99 -10.08 3.19
N LEU A 30 3.40 -9.20 4.01
CA LEU A 30 1.96 -8.94 3.99
C LEU A 30 1.52 -8.40 2.62
N LEU A 31 2.24 -7.41 2.08
CA LEU A 31 1.91 -6.80 0.78
C LEU A 31 2.08 -7.76 -0.41
N LEU A 32 2.91 -8.80 -0.28
CA LEU A 32 3.08 -9.84 -1.30
C LEU A 32 2.07 -10.99 -1.17
N ASN A 33 1.30 -11.04 -0.08
CA ASN A 33 0.21 -12.01 0.07
C ASN A 33 -0.91 -11.69 -0.94
N PRO A 34 -1.26 -12.60 -1.88
CA PRO A 34 -2.25 -12.32 -2.91
C PRO A 34 -3.66 -12.07 -2.36
N GLU A 35 -4.09 -12.82 -1.35
CA GLU A 35 -5.42 -12.68 -0.75
C GLU A 35 -5.55 -11.33 -0.04
N LEU A 36 -4.53 -10.95 0.74
CA LEU A 36 -4.49 -9.66 1.41
C LEU A 36 -4.43 -8.51 0.39
N THR A 37 -3.68 -8.68 -0.69
CA THR A 37 -3.58 -7.68 -1.77
C THR A 37 -4.95 -7.41 -2.41
N GLU A 38 -5.71 -8.46 -2.72
CA GLU A 38 -7.05 -8.31 -3.29
C GLU A 38 -8.02 -7.67 -2.29
N GLU A 39 -7.96 -8.08 -1.03
CA GLU A 39 -8.78 -7.49 0.03
C GLU A 39 -8.48 -5.99 0.24
N LEU A 40 -7.20 -5.61 0.26
CA LEU A 40 -6.79 -4.20 0.36
C LEU A 40 -7.25 -3.38 -0.85
N ARG A 41 -7.23 -3.97 -2.06
CA ARG A 41 -7.77 -3.30 -3.26
C ARG A 41 -9.27 -3.10 -3.16
N ARG A 42 -10.00 -4.12 -2.70
CA ARG A 42 -11.46 -4.05 -2.47
C ARG A 42 -11.80 -2.95 -1.47
N ARG A 43 -11.20 -2.98 -0.28
CA ARG A 43 -11.43 -1.97 0.76
C ARG A 43 -11.05 -0.56 0.31
N ARG A 44 -9.98 -0.41 -0.48
CA ARG A 44 -9.61 0.90 -1.04
C ARG A 44 -10.66 1.44 -2.01
N LYS A 45 -11.29 0.56 -2.79
CA LYS A 45 -12.37 0.95 -3.70
C LYS A 45 -13.59 1.41 -2.90
N GLU A 46 -14.00 0.62 -1.91
CA GLU A 46 -15.13 0.92 -1.02
C GLU A 46 -14.92 2.25 -0.28
N ALA A 47 -13.76 2.44 0.35
CA ALA A 47 -13.44 3.69 1.06
C ALA A 47 -13.50 4.92 0.14
N ARG A 48 -13.18 4.79 -1.15
CA ARG A 48 -13.33 5.89 -2.12
C ARG A 48 -14.79 6.18 -2.45
N GLU A 49 -15.62 5.14 -2.52
CA GLU A 49 -17.06 5.29 -2.75
C GLU A 49 -17.73 5.92 -1.52
N GLU A 50 -17.41 5.45 -0.32
CA GLU A 50 -17.87 6.01 0.97
C GLU A 50 -17.45 7.49 1.09
N LEU A 51 -16.20 7.82 0.79
CA LEU A 51 -15.71 9.20 0.79
C LEU A 51 -16.47 10.07 -0.22
N ALA A 52 -16.72 9.57 -1.43
CA ALA A 52 -17.48 10.31 -2.45
C ALA A 52 -18.95 10.51 -2.08
N GLN A 53 -19.53 9.61 -1.27
CA GLN A 53 -20.89 9.70 -0.75
C GLN A 53 -20.98 10.57 0.52
N GLY A 54 -19.84 11.00 1.09
CA GLY A 54 -19.79 11.74 2.35
C GLY A 54 -20.01 10.86 3.59
N GLU A 55 -19.86 9.54 3.44
CA GLU A 55 -19.98 8.57 4.53
C GLU A 55 -18.64 8.34 5.26
N ALA A 56 -17.53 8.72 4.63
CA ALA A 56 -16.20 8.70 5.22
C ALA A 56 -15.60 10.11 5.33
N LEU A 57 -14.72 10.29 6.32
CA LEU A 57 -13.97 11.53 6.52
C LEU A 57 -12.86 11.66 5.48
N SER A 58 -12.69 12.87 4.94
CA SER A 58 -11.52 13.26 4.17
C SER A 58 -10.28 13.39 5.05
N GLU A 59 -9.11 13.49 4.43
CA GLU A 59 -7.85 13.69 5.13
C GLU A 59 -7.87 14.99 5.96
N ASP A 60 -8.38 16.08 5.39
CA ASP A 60 -8.52 17.36 6.07
C ASP A 60 -9.45 17.26 7.29
N GLU A 61 -10.52 16.46 7.22
CA GLU A 61 -11.44 16.23 8.33
C GLU A 61 -10.85 15.30 9.41
N LEU A 62 -10.08 14.30 9.01
CA LEU A 62 -9.42 13.35 9.92
C LEU A 62 -8.33 14.01 10.76
N PHE A 63 -7.62 14.98 10.18
CA PHE A 63 -6.49 15.66 10.81
C PHE A 63 -6.75 17.14 11.11
N ALA A 64 -8.01 17.58 11.03
CA ALA A 64 -8.43 18.87 11.53
C ALA A 64 -8.07 18.94 13.03
N SER A 65 -7.11 19.81 13.35
CA SER A 65 -6.80 20.14 14.74
C SER A 65 -7.94 21.03 15.26
N GLU A 66 -8.48 20.72 16.43
CA GLU A 66 -9.40 21.62 17.15
C GLU A 66 -8.77 23.00 17.42
#